data_AF-A0A2S0JKB0-F1
#
_entry.id   AF-A0A2S0JKB0-F1
#
_cell.length_a   1.000
_cell.length_b   1.000
_cell.length_c   1.000
_cell.angle_alpha   90.00
_cell.angle_beta   90.00
_cell.angle_gamma   90.00
#
_symmetry.space_group_name_H-M   'P 1'
#
loop_
_entity.id
_entity.type
_entity.pdbx_description
1 polymer ?
#
loop_
_entity_poly.entity_id
_entity_poly.type
_entity_poly.pdbx_seq_one_letter_code
_entity_poly.pdbx_strand_id
1 'polypeptide(L)'
;MGMIGYYIALPEEEIQQLASGTKMLEDMDPYNRENLDIDKSWQALYYLLCEDICDGEPPLGYVVPMDQANYLEFGDIGAFYLAHRQICEAYQAIEAMTQDELLAKYNYNKMLEENIYPLYGDGEEKDGEAEQFFDYLYSYFMDIRKFFAETISEGKGLVFCIS
;
A
#
# COMPACT_ATOMS: atom_id res chain seq x y z
N MET A 1 14.94 -13.73 -1.44
CA MET A 1 14.05 -13.04 -0.48
C MET A 1 13.72 -11.71 -1.12
N GLY A 2 12.45 -11.33 -1.15
CA GLY A 2 11.99 -10.06 -1.75
C GLY A 2 11.26 -9.24 -0.68
N MET A 3 11.23 -7.93 -0.87
CA MET A 3 10.57 -6.98 0.03
C MET A 3 9.06 -7.14 -0.01
N ILE A 4 8.42 -7.26 1.14
CA ILE A 4 6.97 -7.30 1.28
C ILE A 4 6.45 -5.98 1.85
N GLY A 5 5.19 -5.67 1.56
CA GLY A 5 4.47 -4.55 2.13
C GLY A 5 3.47 -5.04 3.17
N TYR A 6 3.39 -4.37 4.31
CA TYR A 6 2.37 -4.67 5.30
C TYR A 6 1.89 -3.43 6.05
N TYR A 7 0.62 -3.42 6.40
CA TYR A 7 -0.04 -2.37 7.17
C TYR A 7 -0.15 -2.77 8.64
N ILE A 8 -0.04 -1.81 9.54
CA ILE A 8 -0.24 -1.98 10.98
C ILE A 8 -1.24 -0.92 11.45
N ALA A 9 -2.36 -1.34 12.03
CA ALA A 9 -3.34 -0.41 12.59
C ALA A 9 -2.89 0.08 13.97
N LEU A 10 -2.89 1.41 14.17
CA LEU A 10 -2.47 2.05 15.42
C LEU A 10 -3.54 3.05 15.92
N PRO A 11 -3.69 3.23 17.25
CA PRO A 11 -4.45 4.35 17.79
C PRO A 11 -4.00 5.69 17.20
N GLU A 12 -4.94 6.59 16.92
CA GLU A 12 -4.64 7.90 16.33
C GLU A 12 -3.65 8.72 17.18
N GLU A 13 -3.69 8.58 18.51
CA GLU A 13 -2.71 9.21 19.40
C GLU A 13 -1.28 8.73 19.13
N GLU A 14 -1.07 7.45 18.82
CA GLU A 14 0.25 6.93 18.48
C GLU A 14 0.71 7.43 17.11
N ILE A 15 -0.19 7.57 16.14
CA ILE A 15 0.13 8.20 14.85
C ILE A 15 0.58 9.65 15.04
N GLN A 16 -0.10 10.41 15.89
CA GLN A 16 0.30 11.77 16.22
C GLN A 16 1.68 11.82 16.88
N GLN A 17 1.98 10.85 17.76
CA GLN A 17 3.30 10.74 18.41
C GLN A 17 4.42 10.39 17.42
N LEU A 18 4.14 9.55 16.42
CA LEU A 18 5.06 9.26 15.31
C LEU A 18 5.28 10.52 14.47
N ALA A 19 4.21 11.20 14.06
CA ALA A 19 4.26 12.41 13.25
C ALA A 19 5.04 13.55 13.93
N SER A 20 4.95 13.68 15.26
CA SER A 20 5.74 14.67 16.02
C SER A 20 7.15 14.21 16.38
N GLY A 21 7.53 12.97 16.05
CA GLY A 21 8.82 12.39 16.41
C GLY A 21 9.01 12.17 17.92
N THR A 22 7.92 12.18 18.70
CA THR A 22 7.98 11.98 20.15
C THR A 22 8.07 10.50 20.55
N LYS A 23 7.79 9.61 19.60
CA LYS A 23 7.91 8.16 19.74
C LYS A 23 8.40 7.57 18.42
N MET A 24 9.20 6.52 18.50
CA MET A 24 9.69 5.78 17.32
C MET A 24 8.84 4.53 17.11
N LEU A 25 8.77 4.04 15.87
CA LEU A 25 7.97 2.87 15.53
C LEU A 25 8.54 1.60 16.17
N GLU A 26 9.87 1.49 16.32
CA GLU A 26 10.49 0.33 16.98
C GLU A 26 10.02 0.15 18.43
N ASP A 27 9.68 1.25 19.11
CA ASP A 27 9.23 1.25 20.51
C ASP A 27 7.76 0.80 20.67
N MET A 28 7.04 0.55 19.57
CA MET A 28 5.59 0.28 19.56
C MET A 28 5.20 -1.20 19.47
N ASP A 29 6.19 -2.09 19.44
CA ASP A 29 6.02 -3.53 19.17
C ASP A 29 5.10 -3.80 17.95
N PRO A 30 5.50 -3.31 16.76
CA PRO A 30 4.64 -3.31 15.56
C PRO A 30 4.20 -4.72 15.12
N TYR A 31 5.04 -5.73 15.37
CA TYR A 31 4.82 -7.10 14.88
C TYR A 31 3.74 -7.88 15.64
N ASN A 32 3.38 -7.46 16.86
CA ASN A 32 2.33 -8.11 17.66
C ASN A 32 0.96 -7.45 17.50
N ARG A 33 0.82 -6.51 16.57
CA ARG A 33 -0.40 -5.76 16.32
C ARG A 33 -1.18 -6.33 15.14
N GLU A 34 -2.44 -5.92 15.06
CA GLU A 34 -3.28 -6.19 13.90
C GLU A 34 -2.62 -5.62 12.64
N ASN A 35 -2.43 -6.49 11.65
CA ASN A 35 -1.71 -6.18 10.44
C ASN A 35 -2.36 -6.84 9.21
N LEU A 36 -2.08 -6.25 8.06
CA LEU A 36 -2.38 -6.82 6.75
C LEU A 36 -1.07 -6.91 5.95
N ASP A 37 -0.65 -8.13 5.62
CA ASP A 37 0.45 -8.39 4.70
C ASP A 37 -0.09 -8.45 3.26
N ILE A 38 0.43 -7.60 2.38
CA ILE A 38 0.09 -7.56 0.95
C ILE A 38 1.18 -8.19 0.07
N ASP A 39 2.07 -8.97 0.67
CA ASP A 39 3.22 -9.63 0.06
C ASP A 39 3.99 -8.63 -0.81
N LYS A 40 4.34 -9.00 -2.03
CA LYS A 40 5.18 -8.19 -2.91
C LYS A 40 4.38 -7.26 -3.82
N SER A 41 3.07 -7.13 -3.59
CA SER A 41 2.17 -6.38 -4.47
C SER A 41 2.28 -4.86 -4.33
N TRP A 42 2.97 -4.35 -3.30
CA TRP A 42 2.94 -2.95 -2.89
C TRP A 42 3.21 -1.95 -4.02
N GLN A 43 4.32 -2.09 -4.77
CA GLN A 43 4.65 -1.11 -5.82
C GLN A 43 3.71 -1.23 -7.02
N ALA A 44 3.37 -2.44 -7.43
CA ALA A 44 2.45 -2.68 -8.52
C ALA A 44 1.04 -2.18 -8.22
N LEU A 45 0.57 -2.31 -6.96
CA LEU A 45 -0.70 -1.72 -6.51
C LEU A 45 -0.63 -0.19 -6.50
N TYR A 46 0.47 0.39 -6.00
CA TYR A 46 0.67 1.83 -6.06
C TYR A 46 0.60 2.35 -7.50
N TYR A 47 1.33 1.70 -8.40
CA TYR A 47 1.36 2.04 -9.82
C TYR A 47 0.00 1.87 -10.49
N LEU A 48 -0.72 0.78 -10.20
CA LEU A 48 -2.04 0.54 -10.76
C LEU A 48 -3.04 1.64 -10.39
N LEU A 49 -2.94 2.15 -9.16
CA LEU A 49 -3.84 3.18 -8.65
C LEU A 49 -3.44 4.58 -9.11
N CYS A 50 -2.15 4.90 -9.04
CA CYS A 50 -1.64 6.25 -9.25
C CYS A 50 -1.11 6.52 -10.67
N GLU A 51 -0.85 5.47 -11.45
CA GLU A 51 -0.14 5.53 -12.74
C GLU A 51 1.27 6.15 -12.63
N ASP A 52 1.87 6.07 -11.43
CA ASP A 52 3.19 6.59 -11.08
C ASP A 52 3.96 5.61 -10.18
N ILE A 53 5.29 5.75 -10.13
CA ILE A 53 6.23 4.90 -9.40
C ILE A 53 6.51 5.46 -7.99
N CYS A 54 6.44 6.79 -7.85
CA CYS A 54 6.52 7.53 -6.59
C CYS A 54 5.76 8.85 -6.75
N ASP A 55 5.34 9.50 -5.67
CA ASP A 55 4.64 10.80 -5.68
C ASP A 55 3.20 10.81 -6.26
N GLY A 56 2.54 9.66 -6.31
CA GLY A 56 1.09 9.55 -6.48
C GLY A 56 0.31 10.42 -5.49
N GLU A 57 -0.58 11.23 -6.03
CA GLU A 57 -1.30 12.24 -5.26
C GLU A 57 -2.46 11.66 -4.45
N PRO A 58 -2.82 12.29 -3.31
CA PRO A 58 -4.06 12.01 -2.60
C PRO A 58 -5.29 12.14 -3.50
N PRO A 59 -6.33 11.31 -3.31
CA PRO A 59 -6.45 10.31 -2.24
C PRO A 59 -5.85 8.93 -2.57
N LEU A 60 -5.49 8.66 -3.84
CA LEU A 60 -5.04 7.32 -4.27
C LEU A 60 -3.63 6.99 -3.76
N GLY A 61 -2.75 7.98 -3.66
CA GLY A 61 -1.43 7.82 -3.06
C GLY A 61 -1.45 7.41 -1.59
N TYR A 62 -2.58 7.56 -0.89
CA TYR A 62 -2.75 7.08 0.48
C TYR A 62 -3.10 5.59 0.58
N VAL A 63 -3.44 4.92 -0.52
CA VAL A 63 -3.79 3.49 -0.48
C VAL A 63 -2.55 2.64 -0.20
N VAL A 64 -1.44 2.95 -0.88
CA VAL A 64 -0.11 2.40 -0.60
C VAL A 64 0.82 3.60 -0.36
N PRO A 65 0.95 4.11 0.88
CA PRO A 65 1.65 5.36 1.12
C PRO A 65 3.16 5.19 0.88
N MET A 66 3.72 6.05 0.02
CA MET A 66 5.15 6.12 -0.29
C MET A 66 5.67 7.58 -0.29
N ASP A 67 4.87 8.51 0.21
CA ASP A 67 5.20 9.95 0.25
C ASP A 67 6.16 10.28 1.40
N GLN A 68 7.20 11.07 1.10
CA GLN A 68 8.19 11.56 2.04
C GLN A 68 7.59 12.39 3.19
N ALA A 69 6.45 13.04 2.99
CA ALA A 69 5.76 13.79 4.04
C ALA A 69 5.33 12.91 5.22
N ASN A 70 5.13 11.62 4.97
CA ASN A 70 4.67 10.63 5.96
C ASN A 70 5.76 9.62 6.35
N TYR A 71 7.01 9.83 5.90
CA TYR A 71 8.09 8.88 6.07
C TYR A 71 8.54 8.75 7.54
N LEU A 72 8.84 7.51 7.92
CA LEU A 72 9.44 7.10 9.18
C LEU A 72 10.67 6.25 8.87
N GLU A 73 11.79 6.53 9.54
CA GLU A 73 12.97 5.68 9.51
C GLU A 73 12.65 4.37 10.25
N PHE A 74 12.50 3.27 9.52
CA PHE A 74 12.19 1.95 10.07
C PHE A 74 12.54 0.83 9.08
N GLY A 75 13.23 -0.22 9.56
CA GLY A 75 13.66 -1.32 8.69
C GLY A 75 14.66 -0.87 7.61
N ASP A 76 14.73 -1.61 6.50
CA ASP A 76 15.69 -1.35 5.44
C ASP A 76 15.24 -0.28 4.43
N ILE A 77 13.93 -0.15 4.20
CA ILE A 77 13.34 0.77 3.21
C ILE A 77 12.62 1.96 3.87
N GLY A 78 11.99 1.73 5.03
CA GLY A 78 11.20 2.73 5.73
C GLY A 78 9.78 2.28 6.01
N ALA A 79 9.07 3.14 6.73
CA ALA A 79 7.65 3.04 6.98
C ALA A 79 6.97 4.38 6.71
N PHE A 80 5.64 4.36 6.55
CA PHE A 80 4.85 5.54 6.19
C PHE A 80 3.58 5.56 7.03
N TYR A 81 3.35 6.63 7.78
CA TYR A 81 2.14 6.75 8.60
C TYR A 81 0.98 7.41 7.84
N LEU A 82 -0.24 7.07 8.20
CA LEU A 82 -1.44 7.78 7.79
C LEU A 82 -2.32 8.05 9.00
N ALA A 83 -2.70 9.31 9.15
CA ALA A 83 -3.73 9.71 10.11
C ALA A 83 -5.09 9.16 9.68
N HIS A 84 -5.98 8.95 10.64
CA HIS A 84 -7.34 8.45 10.40
C HIS A 84 -8.07 9.18 9.26
N ARG A 85 -7.92 10.51 9.18
CA ARG A 85 -8.51 11.32 8.09
C ARG A 85 -8.03 10.89 6.70
N GLN A 86 -6.73 10.62 6.55
CA GLN A 86 -6.14 10.24 5.26
C GLN A 86 -6.61 8.85 4.83
N ILE A 87 -6.78 7.93 5.78
CA ILE A 87 -7.34 6.59 5.50
C ILE A 87 -8.80 6.71 5.05
N CYS A 88 -9.60 7.57 5.68
CA CYS A 88 -10.96 7.85 5.23
C CYS A 88 -11.01 8.36 3.78
N GLU A 89 -10.11 9.29 3.42
CA GLU A 89 -10.00 9.81 2.05
C GLU A 89 -9.60 8.71 1.06
N ALA A 90 -8.60 7.89 1.41
CA ALA A 90 -8.16 6.76 0.60
C ALA A 90 -9.30 5.75 0.38
N TYR A 91 -10.00 5.38 1.46
CA TYR A 91 -11.10 4.43 1.42
C TYR A 91 -12.25 4.95 0.54
N GLN A 92 -12.65 6.21 0.69
CA GLN A 92 -13.68 6.82 -0.15
C GLN A 92 -13.32 6.78 -1.64
N ALA A 93 -12.03 6.87 -1.99
CA ALA A 93 -11.59 6.78 -3.37
C ALA A 93 -11.67 5.37 -3.95
N ILE A 94 -11.51 4.34 -3.13
CA ILE A 94 -11.44 2.94 -3.58
C ILE A 94 -12.68 2.11 -3.24
N GLU A 95 -13.58 2.58 -2.37
CA GLU A 95 -14.72 1.81 -1.86
C GLU A 95 -15.72 1.42 -2.96
N ALA A 96 -15.82 2.21 -4.02
CA ALA A 96 -16.71 1.99 -5.15
C ALA A 96 -15.99 1.44 -6.39
N MET A 97 -14.65 1.36 -6.37
CA MET A 97 -13.88 0.87 -7.51
C MET A 97 -14.20 -0.60 -7.79
N THR A 98 -14.47 -0.87 -9.05
CA THR A 98 -14.80 -2.19 -9.59
C THR A 98 -13.56 -2.88 -10.16
N GLN A 99 -13.64 -4.21 -10.31
CA GLN A 99 -12.60 -4.98 -10.98
C GLN A 99 -12.37 -4.49 -12.41
N ASP A 100 -13.44 -4.17 -13.16
CA ASP A 100 -13.35 -3.71 -14.55
C ASP A 100 -12.64 -2.35 -14.66
N GLU A 101 -12.86 -1.43 -13.71
CA GLU A 101 -12.18 -0.13 -13.66
C GLU A 101 -10.68 -0.28 -13.37
N LEU A 102 -10.31 -1.20 -12.47
CA LEU A 102 -8.90 -1.52 -12.22
C LEU A 102 -8.26 -2.21 -13.41
N LEU A 103 -8.97 -3.15 -14.04
CA LEU A 103 -8.49 -3.85 -15.23
C LEU A 103 -8.27 -2.88 -16.39
N ALA A 104 -9.10 -1.85 -16.53
CA ALA A 104 -8.92 -0.81 -17.55
C ALA A 104 -7.66 0.05 -17.35
N LYS A 105 -7.15 0.15 -16.12
CA LYS A 105 -5.89 0.83 -15.77
C LYS A 105 -4.67 -0.09 -15.88
N TYR A 106 -4.87 -1.39 -15.86
CA TYR A 106 -3.81 -2.39 -15.82
C TYR A 106 -3.10 -2.52 -17.16
N ASN A 107 -1.78 -2.37 -17.14
CA ASN A 107 -0.93 -2.60 -18.30
C ASN A 107 0.32 -3.38 -17.88
N TYR A 108 0.23 -4.71 -17.98
CA TYR A 108 1.30 -5.64 -17.60
C TYR A 108 2.61 -5.32 -18.30
N ASN A 109 2.59 -5.16 -19.63
CA ASN A 109 3.78 -4.91 -20.42
C ASN A 109 4.46 -3.60 -20.02
N LYS A 110 3.68 -2.54 -19.76
CA LYS A 110 4.22 -1.27 -19.23
C LYS A 110 4.84 -1.44 -17.84
N MET A 111 4.17 -2.17 -16.93
CA MET A 111 4.73 -2.45 -15.61
C MET A 111 6.04 -3.25 -15.68
N LEU A 112 6.14 -4.21 -16.63
CA LEU A 112 7.34 -4.99 -16.86
C LEU A 112 8.47 -4.13 -17.43
N GLU A 113 8.19 -3.32 -18.46
CA GLU A 113 9.13 -2.38 -19.08
C GLU A 113 9.70 -1.37 -18.07
N GLU A 114 8.85 -0.87 -17.18
CA GLU A 114 9.24 0.09 -16.13
C GLU A 114 9.85 -0.58 -14.88
N ASN A 115 9.99 -1.91 -14.88
CA ASN A 115 10.52 -2.70 -13.76
C ASN A 115 9.77 -2.44 -12.44
N ILE A 116 8.45 -2.36 -12.51
CA ILE A 116 7.58 -2.16 -11.35
C ILE A 116 7.62 -3.43 -10.47
N TYR A 117 8.07 -3.29 -9.23
CA TYR A 117 8.16 -4.41 -8.30
C TYR A 117 6.81 -5.13 -8.13
N PRO A 118 6.77 -6.48 -8.17
CA PRO A 118 7.91 -7.42 -8.19
C PRO A 118 8.28 -7.91 -9.58
N LEU A 119 7.78 -7.28 -10.64
CA LEU A 119 8.08 -7.65 -12.01
C LEU A 119 9.51 -7.22 -12.34
N TYR A 120 10.27 -8.16 -12.86
CA TYR A 120 11.63 -7.96 -13.32
C TYR A 120 11.85 -8.84 -14.54
N GLY A 121 12.31 -8.25 -15.63
CA GLY A 121 12.67 -9.01 -16.81
C GLY A 121 12.57 -8.21 -18.11
N ASP A 122 13.23 -8.75 -19.12
CA ASP A 122 13.28 -8.31 -20.51
C ASP A 122 12.62 -9.33 -21.46
N GLY A 123 11.88 -10.29 -20.90
CA GLY A 123 11.21 -11.36 -21.64
C GLY A 123 9.79 -10.99 -22.07
N GLU A 124 9.29 -11.68 -23.09
CA GLU A 124 7.89 -11.59 -23.49
C GLU A 124 6.97 -12.18 -22.41
N GLU A 125 5.82 -11.54 -22.20
CA GLU A 125 4.71 -12.06 -21.42
C GLU A 125 4.43 -13.52 -21.80
N LYS A 126 4.41 -14.43 -20.82
CA LYS A 126 3.97 -15.81 -21.06
C LYS A 126 2.45 -15.87 -21.03
N ASP A 127 1.88 -16.76 -21.84
CA ASP A 127 0.43 -17.00 -21.89
C ASP A 127 -0.17 -17.12 -20.47
N GLY A 128 -1.08 -16.21 -20.12
CA GLY A 128 -1.81 -16.22 -18.86
C GLY A 128 -1.11 -15.52 -17.68
N GLU A 129 0.11 -14.99 -17.85
CA GLU A 129 0.89 -14.37 -16.78
C GLU A 129 0.31 -13.00 -16.37
N ALA A 130 -0.13 -12.19 -17.34
CA ALA A 130 -0.77 -10.91 -17.07
C ALA A 130 -2.09 -11.09 -16.32
N GLU A 131 -2.95 -12.03 -16.72
CA GLU A 131 -4.21 -12.27 -16.01
C GLU A 131 -3.99 -12.78 -14.59
N GLN A 132 -3.03 -13.70 -14.39
CA GLN A 132 -2.68 -14.18 -13.06
C GLN A 132 -2.11 -13.08 -12.17
N PHE A 133 -1.28 -12.19 -12.73
CA PHE A 133 -0.72 -11.07 -11.97
C PHE A 133 -1.80 -10.04 -11.63
N PHE A 134 -2.73 -9.76 -12.53
CA PHE A 134 -3.89 -8.91 -12.22
C PHE A 134 -4.75 -9.50 -11.11
N ASP A 135 -5.10 -10.79 -11.18
CA ASP A 135 -5.89 -11.48 -10.15
C ASP A 135 -5.20 -11.42 -8.78
N TYR A 136 -3.86 -11.56 -8.76
CA TYR A 136 -3.03 -11.39 -7.57
C TYR A 136 -3.09 -9.97 -6.99
N LEU A 137 -2.97 -8.94 -7.82
CA LEU A 137 -3.11 -7.54 -7.37
C LEU A 137 -4.53 -7.29 -6.86
N TYR A 138 -5.54 -7.75 -7.60
CA TYR A 138 -6.94 -7.54 -7.25
C TYR A 138 -7.32 -8.19 -5.92
N SER A 139 -6.80 -9.39 -5.60
CA SER A 139 -7.03 -10.00 -4.29
C SER A 139 -6.52 -9.13 -3.15
N TYR A 140 -5.30 -8.59 -3.25
CA TYR A 140 -4.75 -7.74 -2.20
C TYR A 140 -5.42 -6.36 -2.14
N PHE A 141 -5.84 -5.81 -3.28
CA PHE A 141 -6.67 -4.61 -3.29
C PHE A 141 -7.96 -4.79 -2.48
N MET A 142 -8.62 -5.95 -2.62
CA MET A 142 -9.82 -6.26 -1.83
C MET A 142 -9.53 -6.41 -0.34
N ASP A 143 -8.38 -6.99 0.02
CA ASP A 143 -7.94 -7.09 1.41
C ASP A 143 -7.64 -5.70 2.00
N ILE A 144 -6.97 -4.82 1.25
CA ILE A 144 -6.74 -3.42 1.66
C ILE A 144 -8.06 -2.70 1.91
N ARG A 145 -9.02 -2.83 1.00
CA ARG A 145 -10.36 -2.22 1.16
C ARG A 145 -11.03 -2.66 2.45
N LYS A 146 -10.97 -3.96 2.75
CA LYS A 146 -11.54 -4.51 3.99
C LYS A 146 -10.81 -3.97 5.22
N PHE A 147 -9.49 -4.01 5.21
CA PHE A 147 -8.65 -3.55 6.31
C PHE A 147 -8.84 -2.05 6.59
N PHE A 148 -8.96 -1.23 5.55
CA PHE A 148 -9.24 0.21 5.70
C PHE A 148 -10.61 0.45 6.32
N ALA A 149 -11.64 -0.27 5.88
CA ALA A 149 -12.98 -0.16 6.47
C ALA A 149 -12.98 -0.51 7.97
N GLU A 150 -12.29 -1.58 8.36
CA GLU A 150 -12.14 -2.02 9.76
C GLU A 150 -11.36 -0.97 10.57
N THR A 151 -10.21 -0.52 10.08
CA THR A 151 -9.37 0.52 10.71
C THR A 151 -10.15 1.83 10.92
N ILE A 152 -10.93 2.25 9.92
CA ILE A 152 -11.78 3.44 10.00
C ILE A 152 -12.87 3.27 11.06
N SER A 153 -13.52 2.10 11.11
CA SER A 153 -14.60 1.85 12.07
C SER A 153 -14.15 1.97 13.53
N GLU A 154 -12.86 1.76 13.78
CA GLU A 154 -12.24 1.85 15.10
C GLU A 154 -11.63 3.23 15.40
N GLY A 155 -11.71 4.19 14.46
CA GLY A 155 -11.10 5.51 14.64
C GLY A 155 -9.57 5.49 14.70
N LYS A 156 -8.95 4.44 14.14
CA LYS A 156 -7.50 4.25 14.12
C LYS A 156 -6.88 4.93 12.91
N GLY A 157 -5.57 5.16 13.01
CA GLY A 157 -4.70 5.40 11.86
C GLY A 157 -3.89 4.13 11.53
N LEU A 158 -2.91 4.25 10.63
CA LEU A 158 -2.08 3.10 10.25
C LEU A 158 -0.65 3.50 9.92
N VAL A 159 0.22 2.50 9.92
CA VAL A 159 1.58 2.59 9.36
C VAL A 159 1.74 1.51 8.31
N PHE A 160 2.30 1.86 7.16
CA PHE A 160 2.69 0.93 6.11
C PHE A 160 4.20 0.73 6.14
N CYS A 161 4.66 -0.51 6.17
CA CYS A 161 6.07 -0.86 6.25
C CYS A 161 6.49 -1.64 5.00
N ILE A 162 7.73 -1.45 4.55
CA ILE A 162 8.35 -2.25 3.49
C ILE A 162 9.61 -2.92 4.07
N SER A 163 9.67 -4.26 4.03
CA SER A 163 10.81 -5.05 4.54
C SER A 163 11.10 -6.30 3.71
#